data_AF-A0A7Y3PKG7-F1
#
_entry.id   AF-A0A7Y3PKG7-F1
#
_cell.length_a   1.000
_cell.length_b   1.000
_cell.length_c   1.000
_cell.angle_alpha   90.00
_cell.angle_beta   90.00
_cell.angle_gamma   90.00
#
_symmetry.space_group_name_H-M   'P 1'
#
loop_
_entity.id
_entity.type
_entity.pdbx_description
1 polymer ?
#
loop_
_entity_poly.entity_id
_entity_poly.type
_entity_poly.pdbx_seq_one_letter_code
_entity_poly.pdbx_strand_id
1 'polypeptide(L)'
;NGQVKVYTTVWFSLDQRSLQVESQLMPAPEEDVERCYEFLLRKNSKLVGLHLAVGMENAIYLVGSFPVVSLTGELLDEILGSAWTYSEEIFSTAMAIGFKSKYKYRGTKA
;
A
#
# COMPACT_ATOMS: atom_id res chain seq x y z
N ASN A 1 23.99 12.47 -7.64
CA ASN A 1 23.68 11.07 -7.24
C ASN A 1 22.64 11.08 -6.13
N GLY A 2 21.42 11.50 -6.43
CA GLY A 2 20.33 11.51 -5.45
C GLY A 2 19.58 10.19 -5.53
N GLN A 3 19.77 9.32 -4.53
CA GLN A 3 18.83 8.23 -4.32
C GLN A 3 17.49 8.88 -3.97
N VAL A 4 16.48 8.73 -4.83
CA VAL A 4 15.10 9.06 -4.44
C VAL A 4 14.79 8.16 -3.25
N LYS A 5 14.71 8.76 -2.07
CA LYS A 5 14.31 8.07 -0.84
C LYS A 5 12.82 7.81 -0.98
N VAL A 6 12.46 6.56 -1.25
CA VAL A 6 11.07 6.12 -1.19
C VAL A 6 10.73 6.02 0.28
N TYR A 7 9.73 6.77 0.71
CA TYR A 7 9.20 6.71 2.06
C TYR A 7 7.76 6.21 1.95
N THR A 8 7.37 5.35 2.88
CA THR A 8 5.98 4.92 3.05
C THR A 8 5.40 5.72 4.19
N THR A 9 4.48 6.64 3.89
CA THR A 9 3.74 7.35 4.93
C THR A 9 2.57 6.49 5.38
N VAL A 10 2.41 6.31 6.68
CA VAL A 10 1.26 5.63 7.28
C VAL A 10 0.51 6.65 8.13
N TRP A 11 -0.76 6.87 7.80
CA TRP A 11 -1.66 7.74 8.53
C TRP A 11 -2.48 6.91 9.51
N PHE A 12 -2.56 7.40 10.74
CA PHE A 12 -3.40 6.85 11.80
C PHE A 12 -4.46 7.89 12.16
N SER A 13 -5.73 7.55 11.94
CA SER A 13 -6.87 8.41 12.28
C SER A 13 -7.71 7.71 13.33
N LEU A 14 -7.85 8.33 14.50
CA LEU A 14 -8.61 7.78 15.61
C LEU A 14 -10.05 8.30 15.59
N ASP A 15 -11.00 7.41 15.34
CA ASP A 15 -12.44 7.68 15.47
C ASP A 15 -12.94 7.32 16.88
N GLN A 16 -14.25 7.41 17.11
CA GLN A 16 -14.85 7.07 18.41
C GLN A 16 -14.60 5.62 18.87
N ARG A 17 -14.50 4.66 17.93
CA ARG A 17 -14.38 3.22 18.25
C ARG A 17 -13.38 2.46 17.39
N SER A 18 -12.77 3.12 16.40
CA SER A 18 -11.83 2.52 15.46
C SER A 18 -10.60 3.39 15.26
N LEU A 19 -9.46 2.73 15.08
CA LEU A 19 -8.28 3.30 14.46
C LEU A 19 -8.33 2.97 12.97
N GLN A 20 -8.46 4.00 12.14
CA GLN A 20 -8.26 3.90 10.70
C GLN A 20 -6.77 4.01 10.39
N VAL A 21 -6.32 3.15 9.49
CA VAL A 21 -4.95 3.12 8.99
C VAL A 21 -5.02 3.30 7.49
N GLU A 22 -4.24 4.22 6.96
CA GLU A 22 -4.13 4.46 5.52
C GLU A 22 -2.67 4.62 5.12
N SER A 23 -2.31 4.11 3.95
CA SER A 23 -1.01 4.36 3.33
C SER A 23 -1.16 4.33 1.82
N GLN A 24 -0.82 5.43 1.16
CA GLN A 24 -0.87 5.51 -0.30
C GLN A 24 0.24 4.66 -0.91
N LEU A 25 -0.14 3.68 -1.72
CA LEU A 25 0.78 2.79 -2.42
C LEU A 25 1.21 3.38 -3.75
N MET A 26 0.26 3.79 -4.59
CA MET A 26 0.54 4.36 -5.91
C MET A 26 -0.59 5.31 -6.36
N PRO A 27 -0.33 6.24 -7.28
CA PRO A 27 -1.39 6.99 -7.93
C PRO A 27 -2.27 6.07 -8.80
N ALA A 28 -3.37 6.61 -9.33
CA ALA A 28 -4.22 5.87 -10.26
C ALA A 28 -3.40 5.33 -11.45
N PRO A 29 -3.53 4.05 -11.80
CA PRO A 29 -2.82 3.50 -12.95
C PRO A 29 -3.23 4.25 -14.23
N GLU A 30 -2.24 4.64 -15.04
CA GLU A 30 -2.45 5.33 -16.32
C GLU A 30 -2.38 4.37 -17.51
N GLU A 31 -1.72 3.22 -17.33
CA GLU A 31 -1.47 2.20 -18.36
C GLU A 31 -1.91 0.82 -17.88
N ASP A 32 -2.40 -0.04 -18.79
CA ASP A 32 -2.81 -1.43 -18.50
C ASP A 32 -3.70 -1.57 -17.25
N VAL A 33 -4.69 -0.67 -17.14
CA VAL A 33 -5.50 -0.41 -15.94
C VAL A 33 -6.20 -1.67 -15.44
N GLU A 34 -6.85 -2.41 -16.32
CA GLU A 34 -7.57 -3.65 -15.97
C GLU A 34 -6.62 -4.69 -15.37
N ARG A 35 -5.45 -4.89 -15.98
CA ARG A 35 -4.43 -5.81 -15.48
C ARG A 35 -3.85 -5.34 -14.15
N CYS A 36 -3.68 -4.04 -13.96
CA CYS A 36 -3.21 -3.48 -12.69
C CYS A 36 -4.22 -3.82 -11.58
N TYR A 37 -5.51 -3.55 -11.80
CA TYR A 37 -6.54 -3.89 -10.83
C TYR A 37 -6.70 -5.39 -10.61
N GLU A 38 -6.60 -6.22 -11.65
CA GLU A 38 -6.60 -7.68 -11.49
C GLU A 38 -5.45 -8.14 -10.59
N PHE A 39 -4.23 -7.63 -10.82
CA PHE A 39 -3.06 -7.93 -9.99
C PHE A 39 -3.29 -7.54 -8.53
N LEU A 40 -3.79 -6.32 -8.29
CA LEU A 40 -4.08 -5.80 -6.96
C LEU A 40 -5.16 -6.63 -6.24
N LEU A 41 -6.26 -6.96 -6.91
CA LEU A 41 -7.32 -7.80 -6.36
C LEU A 41 -6.84 -9.21 -6.02
N ARG A 42 -5.98 -9.80 -6.86
CA ARG A 42 -5.36 -11.10 -6.56
C ARG A 42 -4.45 -11.03 -5.33
N LYS A 43 -3.68 -9.95 -5.18
CA LYS A 43 -2.83 -9.72 -3.99
C LYS A 43 -3.66 -9.56 -2.73
N ASN A 44 -4.82 -8.91 -2.81
CA ASN A 44 -5.70 -8.68 -1.67
C ASN A 44 -6.07 -9.94 -0.89
N SER A 45 -6.23 -11.08 -1.57
CA SER A 45 -6.56 -12.36 -0.93
C SER A 45 -5.54 -12.85 0.10
N LYS A 46 -4.32 -12.31 0.09
CA LYS A 46 -3.20 -12.72 0.95
C LYS A 46 -2.87 -11.70 2.04
N LEU A 47 -3.50 -10.54 2.03
CA LEU A 47 -3.23 -9.49 3.01
C LEU A 47 -4.05 -9.73 4.28
N VAL A 48 -3.46 -9.44 5.44
CA VAL A 48 -4.09 -9.60 6.74
C VAL A 48 -4.00 -8.28 7.49
N GLY A 49 -5.09 -7.86 8.11
CA GLY A 49 -5.21 -6.58 8.84
C GLY A 49 -5.32 -5.36 7.94
N LEU A 50 -4.51 -5.30 6.87
CA LEU A 50 -4.61 -4.28 5.83
C LEU A 50 -5.15 -4.89 4.52
N HIS A 51 -5.77 -4.07 3.69
CA HIS A 51 -6.24 -4.45 2.36
C HIS A 51 -6.04 -3.29 1.37
N LEU A 52 -5.97 -3.62 0.09
CA LEU A 52 -5.90 -2.67 -1.01
C LEU A 52 -7.29 -2.11 -1.28
N ALA A 53 -7.37 -0.79 -1.44
CA ALA A 53 -8.56 -0.07 -1.82
C ALA A 53 -8.25 1.04 -2.84
N VAL A 54 -9.27 1.45 -3.59
CA VAL A 54 -9.24 2.65 -4.42
C VAL A 54 -9.70 3.82 -3.57
N GLY A 55 -8.82 4.80 -3.36
CA GLY A 55 -9.08 6.00 -2.58
C GLY A 55 -9.34 7.23 -3.44
N MET A 56 -9.04 8.40 -2.89
CA MET A 56 -9.18 9.67 -3.60
C MET A 56 -8.32 9.71 -4.87
N GLU A 57 -8.82 10.42 -5.88
CA GLU A 57 -8.18 10.53 -7.21
C GLU A 57 -7.90 9.16 -7.86
N ASN A 58 -8.64 8.12 -7.47
CA ASN A 58 -8.43 6.72 -7.86
C ASN A 58 -7.04 6.16 -7.52
N ALA A 59 -6.31 6.80 -6.61
CA ALA A 59 -5.06 6.27 -6.09
C ALA A 59 -5.29 4.98 -5.29
N ILE A 60 -4.28 4.13 -5.22
CA ILE A 60 -4.34 2.84 -4.53
C ILE A 60 -3.74 3.00 -3.15
N TYR A 61 -4.47 2.53 -2.16
CA TYR A 61 -4.10 2.60 -0.75
C TYR A 61 -4.06 1.21 -0.13
N LEU A 62 -3.17 1.02 0.84
CA LEU A 62 -3.34 0.06 1.91
C LEU A 62 -4.20 0.70 3.00
N VAL A 63 -5.28 0.04 3.38
CA VAL A 63 -6.24 0.52 4.37
C VAL A 63 -6.54 -0.55 5.43
N GLY A 64 -6.84 -0.13 6.65
CA GLY A 64 -7.26 -1.02 7.73
C GLY A 64 -8.09 -0.29 8.77
N SER A 65 -8.97 -1.03 9.44
CA SER A 65 -9.82 -0.51 10.51
C SER A 65 -9.75 -1.45 11.70
N PHE A 66 -9.22 -0.96 12.82
CA PHE A 66 -8.97 -1.76 14.02
C PHE A 66 -9.80 -1.21 15.19
N PRO A 67 -10.48 -2.05 15.98
CA PRO A 67 -11.17 -1.58 17.18
C PRO A 67 -10.20 -0.89 18.14
N VAL A 68 -10.57 0.26 18.71
CA VAL A 68 -9.70 0.96 19.69
C VAL A 68 -9.42 0.10 20.92
N VAL A 69 -10.35 -0.79 21.28
CA VAL A 69 -10.19 -1.73 22.39
C VAL A 69 -9.07 -2.76 22.18
N SER A 70 -8.66 -3.01 20.93
CA SER A 70 -7.54 -3.91 20.63
C SER A 70 -6.20 -3.17 20.47
N LEU A 71 -6.17 -1.85 20.69
CA LEU A 71 -4.98 -1.05 20.43
C LEU A 71 -3.90 -1.31 21.48
N THR A 72 -2.81 -1.93 21.04
CA THR A 72 -1.59 -2.15 21.82
C THR A 72 -0.37 -1.65 21.04
N GLY A 73 0.76 -1.48 21.73
CA GLY A 73 2.02 -1.15 21.06
C GLY A 73 2.45 -2.24 20.06
N GLU A 74 2.20 -3.50 20.38
CA GLU A 74 2.47 -4.67 19.52
C GLU A 74 1.60 -4.62 18.25
N LEU A 75 0.31 -4.33 18.39
CA LEU A 75 -0.56 -4.19 17.22
C LEU A 75 -0.12 -3.04 16.31
N LEU A 76 0.30 -1.90 16.87
CA LEU A 76 0.83 -0.79 16.09
C LEU A 76 2.11 -1.17 15.32
N ASP A 77 3.01 -1.92 15.95
CA ASP A 77 4.22 -2.44 15.31
C ASP A 77 3.89 -3.41 14.17
N GLU A 78 2.94 -4.34 14.41
CA GLU A 78 2.46 -5.28 13.39
C GLU A 78 1.82 -4.55 12.20
N ILE A 79 1.02 -3.51 12.45
CA ILE A 79 0.41 -2.69 11.39
C ILE A 79 1.48 -2.00 10.56
N LEU A 80 2.47 -1.36 11.20
CA LEU A 80 3.56 -0.67 10.51
C LEU A 80 4.43 -1.64 9.70
N GLY A 81 4.78 -2.79 10.29
CA GLY A 81 5.53 -3.85 9.61
C GLY A 81 4.77 -4.43 8.42
N SER A 82 3.45 -4.60 8.55
CA SER A 82 2.58 -5.04 7.45
C SER A 82 2.50 -4.00 6.34
N ALA A 83 2.29 -2.72 6.69
CA ALA A 83 2.23 -1.63 5.71
C ALA A 83 3.54 -1.53 4.90
N TRP A 84 4.69 -1.64 5.57
CA TRP A 84 6.00 -1.64 4.94
C TRP A 84 6.18 -2.85 4.01
N THR A 85 5.98 -4.05 4.52
CA THR A 85 6.14 -5.31 3.78
C THR A 85 5.25 -5.34 2.54
N TYR A 86 3.96 -5.03 2.71
CA TYR A 86 3.01 -5.04 1.60
C TYR A 86 3.34 -3.97 0.56
N SER A 87 3.82 -2.80 0.98
CA SER A 87 4.28 -1.77 0.03
C SER A 87 5.45 -2.27 -0.80
N GLU A 88 6.49 -2.80 -0.17
CA GLU A 88 7.68 -3.30 -0.87
C GLU A 88 7.36 -4.43 -1.85
N GLU A 89 6.50 -5.37 -1.44
CA GLU A 89 6.12 -6.53 -2.26
C GLU A 89 5.25 -6.17 -3.47
N ILE A 90 4.39 -5.15 -3.34
CA ILE A 90 3.34 -4.86 -4.34
C ILE A 90 3.76 -3.70 -5.25
N PHE A 91 4.40 -2.66 -4.69
CA PHE A 91 4.65 -1.38 -5.36
C PHE A 91 5.34 -1.53 -6.72
N SER A 92 6.50 -2.21 -6.75
CA SER A 92 7.31 -2.27 -7.97
C SER A 92 6.59 -2.98 -9.11
N THR A 93 5.82 -4.03 -8.80
CA THR A 93 5.04 -4.75 -9.81
C THR A 93 3.84 -3.92 -10.26
N ALA A 94 3.12 -3.30 -9.34
CA ALA A 94 1.96 -2.48 -9.67
C ALA A 94 2.36 -1.25 -10.50
N MET A 95 3.46 -0.58 -10.16
CA MET A 95 4.02 0.52 -10.95
C MET A 95 4.49 0.06 -12.33
N ALA A 96 5.12 -1.12 -12.43
CA ALA A 96 5.54 -1.67 -13.71
C ALA A 96 4.36 -2.05 -14.63
N ILE A 97 3.16 -2.30 -14.09
CA ILE A 97 1.95 -2.52 -14.88
C ILE A 97 1.27 -1.17 -15.20
N GLY A 98 1.02 -0.36 -14.17
CA GLY A 98 0.23 0.87 -14.20
C GLY A 98 0.91 2.09 -14.84
N PHE A 99 2.23 2.07 -14.97
CA PHE A 99 3.06 3.21 -15.42
C PHE A 99 4.23 2.75 -16.30
N LYS A 100 4.03 1.73 -17.14
CA LYS A 100 5.08 1.10 -17.97
C LYS A 100 6.02 2.09 -18.65
N SER A 101 5.49 3.16 -19.24
CA SER A 101 6.28 4.15 -19.97
C SER A 101 7.11 5.06 -19.05
N LYS A 102 6.67 5.27 -17.80
CA LYS A 102 7.26 6.20 -16.83
C LYS A 102 8.10 5.51 -15.76
N TYR A 103 7.86 4.23 -15.48
CA TYR A 103 8.50 3.49 -14.39
C TYR A 103 9.71 2.69 -14.89
N LYS A 104 10.91 3.09 -14.46
CA LYS A 104 12.14 2.29 -14.64
C LYS A 104 12.29 1.35 -13.45
N TYR A 105 12.02 0.06 -13.68
CA TYR A 105 12.21 -0.98 -12.67
C TYR A 105 13.63 -0.90 -12.08
N ARG A 106 13.71 -0.71 -10.75
CA ARG A 106 14.95 -0.85 -10.00
C ARG A 106 15.08 -2.31 -9.60
N GLY A 107 15.73 -3.11 -10.44
CA GLY A 107 16.16 -4.44 -10.03
C GLY A 107 17.14 -4.32 -8.86
N THR A 108 16.87 -5.04 -7.77
CA THR A 108 17.85 -5.30 -6.72
C THR A 108 19.06 -5.93 -7.40
N LYS A 109 20.23 -5.28 -7.34
CA LYS A 109 21.48 -5.95 -7.69
C LYS A 109 21.61 -7.14 -6.72
N ALA A 110 21.72 -8.33 -7.30
CA ALA A 110 22.17 -9.53 -6.62
C ALA A 110 23.56 -9.30 -5.99
#